data_AF-A0A3C0GUS7-F1
#
_entry.id   AF-A0A3C0GUS7-F1
#
_cell.length_a   1.000
_cell.length_b   1.000
_cell.length_c   1.000
_cell.angle_alpha   90.00
_cell.angle_beta   90.00
_cell.angle_gamma   90.00
#
_symmetry.space_group_name_H-M   'P 1'
#
loop_
_entity.id
_entity.type
_entity.pdbx_description
1 polymer ?
#
loop_
_entity_poly.entity_id
_entity_poly.type
_entity_poly.pdbx_seq_one_letter_code
_entity_poly.pdbx_strand_id
1 'polypeptide(L)'
;QLQSLKNNRKRAAGELEGLLRSDAKAQRASDEAAMLTATDARYQGDIQALLGSLSQGASVGERDLLLDLLSAQSQLLRSALTLERLRIESAKPDAERESGFQQRDLALIEGTLKQVQRRYSPAVEKALLTALLTRYQQLPDAQRVPEFDAAFGRTPAALAKALDGLYASTVLGEEEQRLSRFAAAREGKPMARDPLIDLAGPLVAAQLRLDDESKTRAGEQLRLRPAYMQALFAWRAKQGRAVYPDANRTLRISYGKVEALSPRDAVHFDPVTTVAGIVEKNTNAYPFDAPKPLLAAIAKGDFGSTADPVLKTQTVNFLTNLDTTGGNSGSPVLNARGELIGLNFDSNWESVSASWWFDPRYKRAVHVDMRYLRWLLAKVYPAPELLKEMGVPAE
;
A
#
# COMPACT_ATOMS: atom_id res chain seq x y z
N GLN A 1 7.79 -2.99 11.18
CA GLN A 1 8.35 -3.35 9.85
C GLN A 1 7.90 -4.75 9.40
N LEU A 2 8.20 -5.82 10.15
CA LEU A 2 7.87 -7.20 9.78
C LEU A 2 6.40 -7.43 9.39
N GLN A 3 5.45 -6.87 10.15
CA GLN A 3 4.02 -6.99 9.82
C GLN A 3 3.68 -6.35 8.46
N SER A 4 4.30 -5.22 8.11
CA SER A 4 4.11 -4.58 6.80
C SER A 4 4.66 -5.47 5.67
N LEU A 5 5.86 -6.04 5.84
CA LEU A 5 6.43 -6.97 4.87
C LEU A 5 5.58 -8.24 4.71
N LYS A 6 5.06 -8.79 5.82
CA LYS A 6 4.14 -9.94 5.81
C LYS A 6 2.85 -9.60 5.06
N ASN A 7 2.27 -8.42 5.30
CA ASN A 7 1.07 -7.97 4.61
C ASN A 7 1.31 -7.79 3.12
N ASN A 8 2.42 -7.14 2.72
CA ASN A 8 2.78 -6.98 1.31
C ASN A 8 3.01 -8.33 0.61
N ARG A 9 3.71 -9.27 1.27
CA ARG A 9 3.89 -10.63 0.75
C ARG A 9 2.55 -11.35 0.57
N LYS A 10 1.68 -11.31 1.59
CA LYS A 10 0.35 -11.94 1.54
C LYS A 10 -0.48 -11.34 0.41
N ARG A 11 -0.48 -10.01 0.28
CA ARG A 11 -1.16 -9.29 -0.79
C ARG A 11 -0.64 -9.71 -2.16
N ALA A 12 0.68 -9.65 -2.41
CA ALA A 12 1.26 -10.01 -3.70
C ALA A 12 0.96 -11.46 -4.11
N ALA A 13 0.98 -12.39 -3.15
CA ALA A 13 0.59 -13.78 -3.41
C ALA A 13 -0.88 -13.90 -3.79
N GLY A 14 -1.79 -13.20 -3.08
CA GLY A 14 -3.22 -13.18 -3.41
C GLY A 14 -3.53 -12.50 -4.74
N GLU A 15 -2.83 -11.41 -5.08
CA GLU A 15 -2.93 -10.76 -6.39
C GLU A 15 -2.53 -11.73 -7.50
N LEU A 16 -1.39 -12.42 -7.37
CA LEU A 16 -0.94 -13.40 -8.36
C LEU A 16 -1.94 -14.54 -8.52
N GLU A 17 -2.43 -15.12 -7.41
CA GLU A 17 -3.40 -16.20 -7.45
C GLU A 17 -4.72 -15.74 -8.11
N GLY A 18 -5.21 -14.55 -7.77
CA GLY A 18 -6.43 -13.98 -8.37
C GLY A 18 -6.28 -13.68 -9.86
N LEU A 19 -5.13 -13.17 -10.30
CA LEU A 19 -4.81 -12.93 -11.70
C LEU A 19 -4.77 -14.23 -12.51
N LEU A 20 -4.17 -15.29 -11.95
CA LEU A 20 -4.15 -16.61 -12.58
C LEU A 20 -5.55 -17.24 -12.64
N ARG A 21 -6.32 -17.16 -11.55
CA ARG A 21 -7.70 -17.68 -11.49
C ARG A 21 -8.62 -17.01 -12.53
N SER A 22 -8.41 -15.73 -12.78
CA SER A 22 -9.21 -14.95 -13.72
C SER A 22 -8.66 -14.95 -15.14
N ASP A 23 -7.55 -15.65 -15.40
CA ASP A 23 -6.77 -15.59 -16.65
C ASP A 23 -6.50 -14.15 -17.15
N ALA A 24 -6.37 -13.23 -16.18
CA ALA A 24 -6.43 -11.79 -16.41
C ALA A 24 -5.37 -11.28 -17.40
N LYS A 25 -4.20 -11.95 -17.47
CA LYS A 25 -3.16 -11.62 -18.44
C LYS A 25 -3.63 -11.87 -19.87
N ALA A 26 -4.20 -13.03 -20.16
CA ALA A 26 -4.65 -13.36 -21.50
C ALA A 26 -5.86 -12.51 -21.90
N GLN A 27 -6.81 -12.30 -20.99
CA GLN A 27 -7.95 -11.43 -21.28
C GLN A 27 -7.53 -9.99 -21.52
N ARG A 28 -6.61 -9.43 -20.72
CA ARG A 28 -6.09 -8.08 -20.94
C ARG A 28 -5.32 -7.97 -22.25
N ALA A 29 -4.51 -8.98 -22.61
CA ALA A 29 -3.79 -8.99 -23.88
C ALA A 29 -4.74 -9.06 -25.08
N SER A 30 -5.80 -9.87 -25.00
CA SER A 30 -6.85 -9.94 -26.02
C SER A 30 -7.60 -8.61 -26.16
N ASP A 31 -8.02 -8.02 -25.04
CA ASP A 31 -8.68 -6.71 -25.00
C ASP A 31 -7.78 -5.61 -25.59
N GLU A 32 -6.50 -5.59 -25.22
CA GLU A 32 -5.54 -4.61 -25.73
C GLU A 32 -5.28 -4.78 -27.23
N ALA A 33 -5.08 -6.00 -27.72
CA ALA A 33 -4.91 -6.25 -29.14
C ALA A 33 -6.15 -5.82 -29.97
N ALA A 34 -7.35 -6.11 -29.47
CA ALA A 34 -8.60 -5.69 -30.10
C ALA A 34 -8.77 -4.16 -30.08
N MET A 35 -8.41 -3.51 -28.98
CA MET A 35 -8.42 -2.05 -28.85
C MET A 35 -7.44 -1.40 -29.81
N LEU A 36 -6.19 -1.88 -29.88
CA LEU A 36 -5.15 -1.36 -30.77
C LEU A 36 -5.54 -1.52 -32.25
N THR A 37 -6.14 -2.66 -32.61
CA THR A 37 -6.65 -2.90 -33.97
C THR A 37 -7.77 -1.91 -34.35
N ALA A 38 -8.62 -1.55 -33.38
CA ALA A 38 -9.74 -0.61 -33.57
C ALA A 38 -9.34 0.87 -33.37
N THR A 39 -8.07 1.15 -33.08
CA THR A 39 -7.58 2.49 -32.76
C THR A 39 -7.44 3.36 -34.00
N ASP A 40 -7.95 4.59 -33.91
CA ASP A 40 -7.78 5.62 -34.93
C ASP A 40 -6.29 5.90 -35.20
N ALA A 41 -5.91 6.00 -36.47
CA ALA A 41 -4.55 6.23 -36.93
C ALA A 41 -3.87 7.41 -36.21
N ARG A 42 -4.63 8.45 -35.84
CA ARG A 42 -4.10 9.63 -35.14
C ARG A 42 -3.48 9.34 -33.77
N TYR A 43 -3.87 8.23 -33.12
CA TYR A 43 -3.37 7.85 -31.79
C TYR A 43 -2.26 6.81 -31.83
N GLN A 44 -2.08 6.11 -32.95
CA GLN A 44 -1.19 4.95 -33.03
C GLN A 44 0.27 5.30 -32.74
N GLY A 45 0.76 6.44 -33.27
CA GLY A 45 2.13 6.89 -33.04
C GLY A 45 2.43 7.17 -31.56
N ASP A 46 1.56 7.93 -30.88
CA ASP A 46 1.73 8.23 -29.46
C ASP A 46 1.59 6.98 -28.59
N ILE A 47 0.71 6.05 -28.94
CA ILE A 47 0.58 4.77 -28.22
C ILE A 47 1.84 3.92 -28.38
N GLN A 48 2.40 3.81 -29.59
CA GLN A 48 3.65 3.09 -29.81
C GLN A 48 4.81 3.71 -29.01
N ALA A 49 4.92 5.04 -29.01
CA ALA A 49 5.92 5.75 -28.21
C ALA A 49 5.72 5.51 -26.70
N LEU A 50 4.46 5.49 -26.22
CA LEU A 50 4.15 5.17 -24.83
C LEU A 50 4.61 3.76 -24.46
N LEU A 51 4.28 2.76 -25.27
CA LEU A 51 4.68 1.37 -25.04
C LEU A 51 6.21 1.22 -25.02
N GLY A 52 6.92 1.92 -25.91
CA GLY A 52 8.38 1.99 -25.91
C GLY A 52 8.94 2.59 -24.61
N SER A 53 8.38 3.72 -24.16
CA SER A 53 8.76 4.35 -22.88
C SER A 53 8.52 3.44 -21.67
N LEU A 54 7.38 2.71 -21.65
CA LEU A 54 7.06 1.74 -20.60
C LEU A 54 8.05 0.57 -20.61
N SER A 55 8.44 0.07 -21.78
CA SER A 55 9.44 -1.00 -21.90
C SER A 55 10.82 -0.57 -21.39
N GLN A 56 11.22 0.68 -21.65
CA GLN A 56 12.47 1.23 -21.11
C GLN A 56 12.44 1.29 -19.58
N GLY A 57 11.33 1.76 -18.99
CA GLY A 57 11.14 1.74 -17.55
C GLY A 57 11.20 0.32 -16.97
N ALA A 58 10.54 -0.65 -17.62
CA ALA A 58 10.55 -2.04 -17.20
C ALA A 58 11.96 -2.66 -17.20
N SER A 59 12.83 -2.28 -18.14
CA SER A 59 14.20 -2.82 -18.23
C SER A 59 15.12 -2.45 -17.06
N VAL A 60 14.75 -1.43 -16.27
CA VAL A 60 15.48 -1.00 -15.06
C VAL A 60 14.69 -1.20 -13.77
N GLY A 61 13.51 -1.84 -13.86
CA GLY A 61 12.58 -1.94 -12.74
C GLY A 61 13.11 -2.75 -11.56
N GLU A 62 13.99 -3.73 -11.77
CA GLU A 62 14.58 -4.52 -10.69
C GLU A 62 15.59 -3.70 -9.88
N ARG A 63 16.46 -2.93 -10.56
CA ARG A 63 17.32 -1.93 -9.91
C ARG A 63 16.49 -0.97 -9.08
N ASP A 64 15.52 -0.31 -9.69
CA ASP A 64 14.75 0.75 -9.04
C ASP A 64 14.02 0.20 -7.80
N LEU A 65 13.41 -0.98 -7.92
CA LEU A 65 12.79 -1.68 -6.78
C LEU A 65 13.77 -1.94 -5.63
N LEU A 66 14.98 -2.43 -5.93
CA LEU A 66 15.97 -2.75 -4.90
C LEU A 66 16.48 -1.48 -4.21
N LEU A 67 16.75 -0.41 -4.95
CA LEU A 67 17.20 0.88 -4.40
C LEU A 67 16.10 1.55 -3.55
N ASP A 68 14.84 1.46 -3.98
CA ASP A 68 13.68 1.93 -3.20
C ASP A 68 13.53 1.14 -1.90
N LEU A 69 13.67 -0.19 -1.96
CA LEU A 69 13.61 -1.04 -0.76
C LEU A 69 14.77 -0.75 0.19
N LEU A 70 15.99 -0.54 -0.31
CA LEU A 70 17.13 -0.13 0.53
C LEU A 70 16.83 1.18 1.26
N SER A 71 16.31 2.17 0.53
CA SER A 71 16.01 3.50 1.08
C SER A 71 14.80 3.49 2.02
N ALA A 72 13.79 2.66 1.77
CA ALA A 72 12.55 2.64 2.57
C ALA A 72 12.60 1.70 3.78
N GLN A 73 13.37 0.61 3.70
CA GLN A 73 13.39 -0.45 4.71
C GLN A 73 14.57 -0.35 5.69
N SER A 74 15.69 0.27 5.30
CA SER A 74 16.78 0.55 6.25
C SER A 74 16.40 1.64 7.25
N GLN A 75 17.10 1.69 8.38
CA GLN A 75 16.92 2.72 9.41
C GLN A 75 18.01 3.79 9.33
N LEU A 76 19.28 3.40 9.52
CA LEU A 76 20.38 4.36 9.60
C LEU A 76 20.83 4.81 8.21
N LEU A 77 20.89 3.89 7.24
CA LEU A 77 21.19 4.26 5.85
C LEU A 77 20.12 5.21 5.31
N ARG A 78 18.84 4.89 5.49
CA ARG A 78 17.72 5.80 5.18
C ARG A 78 17.88 7.16 5.84
N SER A 79 18.24 7.20 7.12
CA SER A 79 18.43 8.46 7.85
C SER A 79 19.52 9.30 7.19
N ALA A 80 20.68 8.71 6.86
CA ALA A 80 21.78 9.41 6.22
C ALA A 80 21.41 9.92 4.82
N LEU A 81 20.77 9.09 3.99
CA LEU A 81 20.28 9.48 2.66
C LEU A 81 19.25 10.62 2.75
N THR A 82 18.32 10.53 3.69
CA THR A 82 17.29 11.57 3.91
C THR A 82 17.92 12.89 4.35
N LEU A 83 18.88 12.83 5.28
CA LEU A 83 19.57 14.02 5.78
C LEU A 83 20.41 14.71 4.70
N GLU A 84 21.13 13.94 3.88
CA GLU A 84 21.90 14.53 2.79
C GLU A 84 21.00 15.09 1.68
N ARG A 85 19.92 14.39 1.32
CA ARG A 85 18.93 14.94 0.39
C ARG A 85 18.29 16.22 0.94
N LEU A 86 17.91 16.23 2.22
CA LEU A 86 17.37 17.42 2.88
C LEU A 86 18.36 18.59 2.85
N ARG A 87 19.66 18.33 3.08
CA ARG A 87 20.70 19.36 3.02
C ARG A 87 20.78 20.01 1.64
N ILE A 88 20.75 19.19 0.58
CA ILE A 88 20.77 19.66 -0.81
C ILE A 88 19.52 20.48 -1.12
N GLU A 89 18.33 19.98 -0.78
CA GLU A 89 17.08 20.71 -1.02
C GLU A 89 17.00 22.00 -0.19
N SER A 90 17.47 21.99 1.05
CA SER A 90 17.40 23.16 1.93
C SER A 90 18.27 24.34 1.48
N ALA A 91 19.24 24.11 0.60
CA ALA A 91 20.03 25.15 -0.05
C ALA A 91 19.24 25.92 -1.13
N LYS A 92 18.07 25.42 -1.54
CA LYS A 92 17.16 26.06 -2.50
C LYS A 92 16.04 26.84 -1.78
N PRO A 93 15.42 27.84 -2.42
CA PRO A 93 14.15 28.42 -1.97
C PRO A 93 13.09 27.34 -1.77
N ASP A 94 12.23 27.47 -0.76
CA ASP A 94 11.28 26.40 -0.38
C ASP A 94 10.33 25.97 -1.52
N ALA A 95 9.96 26.92 -2.40
CA ALA A 95 9.12 26.66 -3.57
C ALA A 95 9.80 25.79 -4.64
N GLU A 96 11.14 25.73 -4.65
CA GLU A 96 11.94 24.95 -5.60
C GLU A 96 12.43 23.61 -5.01
N ARG A 97 12.13 23.35 -3.73
CA ARG A 97 12.49 22.09 -3.06
C ARG A 97 11.60 20.96 -3.53
N GLU A 98 12.18 19.77 -3.62
CA GLU A 98 11.44 18.54 -3.90
C GLU A 98 10.31 18.32 -2.86
N SER A 99 9.14 17.88 -3.33
CA SER A 99 8.04 17.52 -2.43
C SER A 99 8.48 16.40 -1.47
N GLY A 100 8.22 16.56 -0.17
CA GLY A 100 8.75 15.68 0.86
C GLY A 100 10.00 16.25 1.55
N PHE A 101 10.58 17.33 1.04
CA PHE A 101 11.71 18.05 1.61
C PHE A 101 11.44 19.57 1.75
N GLN A 102 10.17 19.98 1.67
CA GLN A 102 9.76 21.37 1.89
C GLN A 102 9.64 21.68 3.39
N GLN A 103 9.50 22.95 3.75
CA GLN A 103 9.36 23.39 5.13
C GLN A 103 8.21 22.68 5.85
N ARG A 104 7.11 22.42 5.14
CA ARG A 104 5.94 21.67 5.65
C ARG A 104 6.24 20.20 6.00
N ASP A 105 7.29 19.62 5.41
CA ASP A 105 7.64 18.21 5.56
C ASP A 105 8.66 17.98 6.70
N LEU A 106 9.28 19.05 7.22
CA LEU A 106 10.33 18.97 8.23
C LEU A 106 9.89 18.23 9.51
N ALA A 107 8.66 18.44 9.98
CA ALA A 107 8.13 17.77 11.15
C ALA A 107 8.01 16.24 10.94
N LEU A 108 7.68 15.81 9.72
CA LEU A 108 7.60 14.39 9.36
C LEU A 108 9.00 13.76 9.28
N ILE A 109 9.96 14.47 8.70
CA ILE A 109 11.36 14.03 8.65
C ILE A 109 11.90 13.87 10.07
N GLU A 110 11.73 14.88 10.93
CA GLU A 110 12.16 14.84 12.32
C GLU A 110 11.52 13.67 13.08
N GLY A 111 10.21 13.48 12.93
CA GLY A 111 9.49 12.35 13.52
C GLY A 111 10.01 10.99 13.06
N THR A 112 10.37 10.87 11.77
CA THR A 112 10.98 9.65 11.22
C THR A 112 12.34 9.37 11.85
N LEU A 113 13.19 10.40 12.00
CA LEU A 113 14.51 10.27 12.63
C LEU A 113 14.43 9.89 14.11
N LYS A 114 13.44 10.39 14.86
CA LYS A 114 13.19 9.98 16.25
C LYS A 114 12.67 8.54 16.34
N GLN A 115 11.77 8.15 15.43
CA GLN A 115 11.14 6.83 15.46
C GLN A 115 12.14 5.67 15.28
N VAL A 116 13.29 5.91 14.66
CA VAL A 116 14.40 4.95 14.52
C VAL A 116 14.73 4.27 15.86
N GLN A 117 14.74 5.01 16.98
CA GLN A 117 15.11 4.46 18.29
C GLN A 117 14.18 3.33 18.78
N ARG A 118 12.94 3.27 18.29
CA ARG A 118 11.98 2.24 18.68
C ARG A 118 12.02 0.99 17.79
N ARG A 119 12.82 1.02 16.70
CA ARG A 119 12.72 0.04 15.60
C ARG A 119 14.08 -0.40 15.05
N TYR A 120 15.17 0.21 15.48
CA TYR A 120 16.51 -0.11 15.03
C TYR A 120 17.15 -1.23 15.87
N SER A 121 17.78 -2.16 15.16
CA SER A 121 18.73 -3.12 15.71
C SER A 121 19.88 -3.22 14.72
N PRO A 122 21.14 -3.01 15.14
CA PRO A 122 22.29 -3.10 14.24
C PRO A 122 22.39 -4.46 13.52
N ALA A 123 22.06 -5.55 14.22
CA ALA A 123 22.09 -6.89 13.65
C ALA A 123 21.03 -7.07 12.55
N VAL A 124 19.81 -6.58 12.79
CA VAL A 124 18.70 -6.69 11.83
C VAL A 124 18.96 -5.78 10.61
N GLU A 125 19.44 -4.56 10.84
CA GLU A 125 19.80 -3.62 9.77
C GLU A 125 20.86 -4.21 8.84
N LYS A 126 21.96 -4.72 9.40
CA LYS A 126 23.01 -5.37 8.60
C LYS A 126 22.48 -6.58 7.85
N ALA A 127 21.68 -7.44 8.47
CA ALA A 127 21.09 -8.59 7.80
C ALA A 127 20.17 -8.19 6.63
N LEU A 128 19.34 -7.15 6.82
CA LEU A 128 18.46 -6.62 5.79
C LEU A 128 19.27 -6.02 4.62
N LEU A 129 20.25 -5.17 4.91
CA LEU A 129 21.11 -4.56 3.89
C LEU A 129 21.91 -5.62 3.15
N THR A 130 22.48 -6.61 3.83
CA THR A 130 23.17 -7.74 3.19
C THR A 130 22.24 -8.46 2.22
N ALA A 131 21.00 -8.77 2.61
CA ALA A 131 20.05 -9.46 1.74
C ALA A 131 19.68 -8.65 0.49
N LEU A 132 19.41 -7.35 0.64
CA LEU A 132 19.04 -6.47 -0.48
C LEU A 132 20.24 -6.17 -1.38
N LEU A 133 21.40 -5.85 -0.81
CA LEU A 133 22.61 -5.54 -1.58
C LEU A 133 23.21 -6.77 -2.26
N THR A 134 23.03 -7.98 -1.71
CA THR A 134 23.39 -9.23 -2.41
C THR A 134 22.54 -9.42 -3.66
N ARG A 135 21.25 -9.12 -3.61
CA ARG A 135 20.39 -9.16 -4.82
C ARG A 135 20.80 -8.09 -5.83
N TYR A 136 21.09 -6.87 -5.34
CA TYR A 136 21.65 -5.82 -6.18
C TYR A 136 22.97 -6.27 -6.85
N GLN A 137 23.83 -7.00 -6.14
CA GLN A 137 25.06 -7.56 -6.70
C GLN A 137 24.83 -8.60 -7.81
N GLN A 138 23.63 -9.16 -7.93
CA GLN A 138 23.25 -10.12 -8.98
C GLN A 138 22.64 -9.44 -10.21
N LEU A 139 22.38 -8.12 -10.17
CA LEU A 139 21.87 -7.39 -11.32
C LEU A 139 22.85 -7.42 -12.50
N PRO A 140 22.35 -7.42 -13.75
CA PRO A 140 23.19 -7.25 -14.93
C PRO A 140 23.90 -5.90 -14.89
N ASP A 141 25.08 -5.79 -15.49
CA ASP A 141 25.90 -4.57 -15.46
C ASP A 141 25.14 -3.31 -15.93
N ALA A 142 24.25 -3.45 -16.91
CA ALA A 142 23.40 -2.36 -17.41
C ALA A 142 22.44 -1.77 -16.37
N GLN A 143 22.15 -2.52 -15.29
CA GLN A 143 21.30 -2.10 -14.18
C GLN A 143 22.08 -1.71 -12.93
N ARG A 144 23.42 -1.78 -12.94
CA ARG A 144 24.24 -1.39 -11.80
C ARG A 144 24.48 0.12 -11.78
N VAL A 145 24.65 0.64 -10.57
CA VAL A 145 24.96 2.03 -10.26
C VAL A 145 26.39 2.11 -9.72
N PRO A 146 27.33 2.78 -10.41
CA PRO A 146 28.73 2.82 -10.02
C PRO A 146 28.97 3.26 -8.58
N GLU A 147 28.18 4.22 -8.08
CA GLU A 147 28.29 4.74 -6.71
C GLU A 147 27.93 3.68 -5.66
N PHE A 148 26.95 2.81 -5.95
CA PHE A 148 26.61 1.68 -5.07
C PHE A 148 27.67 0.57 -5.13
N ASP A 149 28.26 0.33 -6.30
CA ASP A 149 29.36 -0.63 -6.44
C ASP A 149 30.62 -0.16 -5.71
N ALA A 150 30.93 1.13 -5.75
CA ALA A 150 32.02 1.73 -5.00
C ALA A 150 31.77 1.67 -3.48
N ALA A 151 30.53 1.94 -3.05
CA ALA A 151 30.12 1.92 -1.66
C ALA A 151 30.15 0.51 -1.02
N PHE A 152 29.62 -0.49 -1.72
CA PHE A 152 29.30 -1.80 -1.15
C PHE A 152 30.04 -2.96 -1.81
N GLY A 153 30.85 -2.68 -2.84
CA GLY A 153 31.58 -3.69 -3.59
C GLY A 153 30.68 -4.56 -4.49
N ARG A 154 31.34 -5.38 -5.31
CA ARG A 154 30.69 -6.32 -6.25
C ARG A 154 30.67 -7.78 -5.79
N THR A 155 31.24 -8.08 -4.61
CA THR A 155 31.28 -9.44 -4.07
C THR A 155 30.68 -9.49 -2.67
N PRO A 156 30.17 -10.65 -2.22
CA PRO A 156 29.66 -10.80 -0.86
C PRO A 156 30.68 -10.47 0.22
N ALA A 157 31.96 -10.80 -0.01
CA ALA A 157 33.05 -10.50 0.93
C ALA A 157 33.33 -8.99 1.03
N ALA A 158 33.33 -8.27 -0.09
CA ALA A 158 33.47 -6.82 -0.10
C ALA A 158 32.29 -6.13 0.59
N LEU A 159 31.07 -6.63 0.35
CA LEU A 159 29.84 -6.15 0.99
C LEU A 159 29.89 -6.32 2.51
N ALA A 160 30.26 -7.51 3.00
CA ALA A 160 30.39 -7.77 4.42
C ALA A 160 31.39 -6.81 5.07
N LYS A 161 32.58 -6.65 4.46
CA LYS A 161 33.61 -5.71 4.94
C LYS A 161 33.12 -4.27 4.97
N ALA A 162 32.40 -3.82 3.94
CA ALA A 162 31.86 -2.47 3.88
C ALA A 162 30.82 -2.22 4.99
N LEU A 163 29.85 -3.12 5.15
CA LEU A 163 28.82 -3.00 6.19
C LEU A 163 29.41 -3.11 7.60
N ASP A 164 30.39 -3.99 7.82
CA ASP A 164 31.09 -4.10 9.11
C ASP A 164 31.77 -2.78 9.47
N GLY A 165 32.53 -2.19 8.55
CA GLY A 165 33.23 -0.91 8.78
C GLY A 165 32.26 0.25 9.04
N LEU A 166 31.22 0.39 8.21
CA LEU A 166 30.24 1.48 8.33
C LEU A 166 29.51 1.43 9.67
N TYR A 167 29.01 0.25 10.05
CA TYR A 167 28.18 0.11 11.25
C TYR A 167 28.97 -0.04 12.55
N ALA A 168 30.26 -0.37 12.49
CA ALA A 168 31.14 -0.35 13.66
C ALA A 168 31.52 1.08 14.10
N SER A 169 31.48 2.05 13.18
CA SER A 169 31.98 3.41 13.42
C SER A 169 30.91 4.51 13.36
N THR A 170 29.71 4.22 12.86
CA THR A 170 28.63 5.21 12.82
C THR A 170 28.09 5.52 14.23
N VAL A 171 27.82 6.80 14.46
CA VAL A 171 27.15 7.29 15.68
C VAL A 171 25.67 7.61 15.43
N LEU A 172 25.17 7.39 14.21
CA LEU A 172 23.76 7.62 13.87
C LEU A 172 22.78 6.69 14.60
N GLY A 173 23.28 5.67 15.33
CA GLY A 173 22.47 4.89 16.26
C GLY A 173 21.83 5.75 17.35
N GLU A 174 22.51 6.82 17.76
CA GLU A 174 22.05 7.74 18.80
C GLU A 174 21.08 8.78 18.23
N GLU A 175 19.96 9.02 18.91
CA GLU A 175 18.94 9.98 18.46
C GLU A 175 19.49 11.40 18.34
N GLU A 176 20.23 11.86 19.35
CA GLU A 176 20.82 13.20 19.37
C GLU A 176 21.75 13.44 18.17
N GLN A 177 22.49 12.42 17.73
CA GLN A 177 23.38 12.51 16.58
C GLN A 177 22.62 12.69 15.27
N ARG A 178 21.46 12.04 15.12
CA ARG A 178 20.57 12.24 13.97
C ARG A 178 19.92 13.62 14.01
N LEU A 179 19.44 14.07 15.16
CA LEU A 179 18.77 15.36 15.31
C LEU A 179 19.72 16.56 15.15
N SER A 180 20.97 16.45 15.60
CA SER A 180 22.00 17.46 15.35
C SER A 180 22.27 17.65 13.86
N ARG A 181 22.37 16.54 13.11
CA ARG A 181 22.54 16.56 11.65
C ARG A 181 21.31 17.06 10.92
N PHE A 182 20.12 16.74 11.41
CA PHE A 182 18.87 17.33 10.93
C PHE A 182 18.84 18.85 11.09
N ALA A 183 19.30 19.38 12.23
CA ALA A 183 19.36 20.81 12.47
C ALA A 183 20.26 21.54 11.47
N ALA A 184 21.40 20.93 11.10
CA ALA A 184 22.27 21.44 10.03
C ALA A 184 21.65 21.27 8.64
N ALA A 185 21.11 20.08 8.34
CA ALA A 185 20.56 19.73 7.03
C ALA A 185 19.37 20.61 6.64
N ARG A 186 18.41 20.86 7.54
CA ARG A 186 17.25 21.73 7.28
C ARG A 186 17.62 23.19 6.98
N GLU A 187 18.85 23.58 7.29
CA GLU A 187 19.43 24.91 7.03
C GLU A 187 20.38 24.90 5.82
N GLY A 188 20.50 23.77 5.12
CA GLY A 188 21.41 23.59 3.98
C GLY A 188 22.89 23.55 4.35
N LYS A 189 23.21 23.44 5.65
CA LYS A 189 24.59 23.53 6.16
C LYS A 189 25.30 22.17 6.13
N PRO A 190 26.65 22.15 6.03
CA PRO A 190 27.43 20.93 6.21
C PRO A 190 27.09 20.23 7.53
N MET A 191 26.96 18.91 7.48
CA MET A 191 26.68 18.07 8.64
C MET A 191 27.97 17.57 9.29
N ALA A 192 27.93 17.25 10.58
CA ALA A 192 29.03 16.57 11.25
C ALA A 192 29.32 15.21 10.58
N ARG A 193 30.60 14.92 10.35
CA ARG A 193 31.03 13.70 9.65
C ARG A 193 30.56 12.46 10.40
N ASP A 194 30.25 11.43 9.64
CA ASP A 194 29.88 10.09 10.08
C ASP A 194 30.06 9.17 8.87
N PRO A 195 30.54 7.92 9.03
CA PRO A 195 30.72 7.01 7.90
C PRO A 195 29.48 6.86 7.00
N LEU A 196 28.26 6.85 7.57
CA LEU A 196 27.03 6.78 6.79
C LEU A 196 26.66 8.11 6.12
N ILE A 197 27.01 9.25 6.71
CA ILE A 197 26.80 10.57 6.08
C ILE A 197 27.79 10.77 4.92
N ASP A 198 29.06 10.41 5.12
CA ASP A 198 30.08 10.48 4.08
C ASP A 198 29.72 9.55 2.90
N LEU A 199 29.13 8.39 3.19
CA LEU A 199 28.59 7.47 2.19
C LEU A 199 27.37 8.05 1.45
N ALA A 200 26.51 8.80 2.15
CA ALA A 200 25.25 9.30 1.60
C ALA A 200 25.47 10.29 0.45
N GLY A 201 26.53 11.11 0.47
CA GLY A 201 26.84 12.08 -0.58
C GLY A 201 26.81 11.49 -2.00
N PRO A 202 27.70 10.56 -2.37
CA PRO A 202 27.72 9.95 -3.70
C PRO A 202 26.44 9.14 -3.99
N LEU A 203 25.85 8.48 -3.00
CA LEU A 203 24.61 7.72 -3.21
C LEU A 203 23.41 8.63 -3.54
N VAL A 204 23.29 9.77 -2.85
CA VAL A 204 22.23 10.76 -3.12
C VAL A 204 22.45 11.45 -4.47
N ALA A 205 23.71 11.72 -4.86
CA ALA A 205 24.01 12.21 -6.20
C ALA A 205 23.54 11.22 -7.29
N ALA A 206 23.75 9.92 -7.08
CA ALA A 206 23.24 8.89 -7.97
C ALA A 206 21.71 8.83 -7.97
N GLN A 207 21.07 8.91 -6.80
CA GLN A 207 19.60 8.94 -6.68
C GLN A 207 18.99 10.14 -7.41
N LEU A 208 19.57 11.34 -7.26
CA LEU A 208 19.12 12.53 -7.98
C LEU A 208 19.17 12.35 -9.50
N ARG A 209 20.27 11.78 -10.02
CA ARG A 209 20.38 11.48 -11.46
C ARG A 209 19.30 10.51 -11.93
N LEU A 210 19.05 9.43 -11.17
CA LEU A 210 18.02 8.44 -11.49
C LEU A 210 16.60 9.02 -11.36
N ASP A 211 16.37 9.89 -10.38
CA ASP A 211 15.11 10.62 -10.20
C ASP A 211 14.84 11.50 -11.43
N ASP A 212 15.84 12.23 -11.93
CA ASP A 212 15.70 13.10 -13.10
C ASP A 212 15.42 12.31 -14.38
N GLU A 213 16.08 11.17 -14.59
CA GLU A 213 15.76 10.24 -15.67
C GLU A 213 14.31 9.73 -15.57
N SER A 214 13.88 9.38 -14.37
CA SER A 214 12.53 8.89 -14.10
C SER A 214 11.47 9.98 -14.34
N LYS A 215 11.71 11.20 -13.86
CA LYS A 215 10.85 12.37 -14.08
C LYS A 215 10.76 12.75 -15.55
N THR A 216 11.87 12.68 -16.29
CA THR A 216 11.89 12.91 -17.74
C THR A 216 10.99 11.90 -18.45
N ARG A 217 11.13 10.60 -18.14
CA ARG A 217 10.25 9.57 -18.69
C ARG A 217 8.79 9.80 -18.30
N ALA A 218 8.52 10.13 -17.04
CA ALA A 218 7.16 10.39 -16.56
C ALA A 218 6.52 11.60 -17.27
N GLY A 219 7.29 12.67 -17.52
CA GLY A 219 6.86 13.85 -18.27
C GLY A 219 6.44 13.49 -19.70
N GLU A 220 7.25 12.71 -20.42
CA GLU A 220 6.88 12.23 -21.75
C GLU A 220 5.65 11.33 -21.71
N GLN A 221 5.56 10.42 -20.72
CA GLN A 221 4.39 9.56 -20.57
C GLN A 221 3.11 10.35 -20.27
N LEU A 222 3.18 11.49 -19.55
CA LEU A 222 2.02 12.35 -19.33
C LEU A 222 1.48 12.95 -20.62
N ARG A 223 2.36 13.26 -21.58
CA ARG A 223 1.95 13.74 -22.92
C ARG A 223 1.36 12.62 -23.77
N LEU A 224 1.91 11.40 -23.68
CA LEU A 224 1.56 10.26 -24.53
C LEU A 224 0.33 9.46 -24.04
N ARG A 225 0.17 9.31 -22.72
CA ARG A 225 -0.90 8.50 -22.08
C ARG A 225 -2.33 8.90 -22.47
N PRO A 226 -2.66 10.20 -22.69
CA PRO A 226 -3.99 10.58 -23.17
C PRO A 226 -4.41 9.85 -24.45
N ALA A 227 -3.51 9.62 -25.41
CA ALA A 227 -3.84 8.92 -26.65
C ALA A 227 -4.32 7.48 -26.40
N TYR A 228 -3.61 6.73 -25.54
CA TYR A 228 -4.00 5.38 -25.14
C TYR A 228 -5.35 5.38 -24.43
N MET A 229 -5.56 6.31 -23.49
CA MET A 229 -6.83 6.38 -22.76
C MET A 229 -8.01 6.73 -23.68
N GLN A 230 -7.83 7.66 -24.62
CA GLN A 230 -8.86 7.99 -25.61
C GLN A 230 -9.22 6.79 -26.50
N ALA A 231 -8.22 6.04 -26.95
CA ALA A 231 -8.45 4.80 -27.70
C ALA A 231 -9.23 3.76 -26.87
N LEU A 232 -8.85 3.56 -25.60
CA LEU A 232 -9.54 2.68 -24.67
C LEU A 232 -11.00 3.10 -24.44
N PHE A 233 -11.26 4.38 -24.17
CA PHE A 233 -12.61 4.92 -23.97
C PHE A 233 -13.48 4.72 -25.22
N ALA A 234 -12.96 5.06 -26.41
CA ALA A 234 -13.69 4.91 -27.66
C ALA A 234 -14.00 3.44 -27.95
N TRP A 235 -13.05 2.54 -27.70
CA TRP A 235 -13.24 1.10 -27.90
C TRP A 235 -14.27 0.51 -26.92
N ARG A 236 -14.21 0.86 -25.63
CA ARG A 236 -15.21 0.42 -24.64
C ARG A 236 -16.59 1.00 -24.89
N ALA A 237 -16.68 2.24 -25.37
CA ALA A 237 -17.96 2.86 -25.74
C ALA A 237 -18.66 2.09 -26.87
N LYS A 238 -17.93 1.59 -27.87
CA LYS A 238 -18.48 0.72 -28.93
C LYS A 238 -19.04 -0.61 -28.38
N GLN A 239 -18.59 -1.05 -27.21
CA GLN A 239 -19.09 -2.24 -26.51
C GLN A 239 -20.26 -1.93 -25.55
N GLY A 240 -20.72 -0.67 -25.47
CA GLY A 240 -21.71 -0.24 -24.50
C GLY A 240 -21.23 -0.30 -23.04
N ARG A 241 -19.90 -0.32 -22.83
CA ARG A 241 -19.31 -0.41 -21.49
C ARG A 241 -18.98 0.97 -20.95
N ALA A 242 -19.44 1.25 -19.74
CA ALA A 242 -18.96 2.39 -18.98
C ALA A 242 -17.47 2.20 -18.61
N VAL A 243 -16.74 3.31 -18.57
CA VAL A 243 -15.34 3.35 -18.13
C VAL A 243 -15.25 4.39 -17.03
N TYR A 244 -14.67 4.02 -15.90
CA TYR A 244 -14.40 4.92 -14.78
C TYR A 244 -12.89 5.10 -14.64
N PRO A 245 -12.42 6.29 -14.22
CA PRO A 245 -11.00 6.53 -14.00
C PRO A 245 -10.45 5.66 -12.87
N ASP A 246 -9.17 5.28 -12.95
CA ASP A 246 -8.48 4.60 -11.84
C ASP A 246 -8.54 5.42 -10.55
N ALA A 247 -8.49 4.73 -9.41
CA ALA A 247 -8.50 5.36 -8.09
C ALA A 247 -7.23 6.23 -7.90
N ASN A 248 -7.42 7.48 -7.48
CA ASN A 248 -6.34 8.45 -7.30
C ASN A 248 -6.47 9.25 -5.99
N ARG A 249 -6.97 8.60 -4.93
CA ARG A 249 -7.26 9.21 -3.60
C ARG A 249 -8.32 10.31 -3.59
N THR A 250 -9.16 10.37 -4.62
CA THR A 250 -10.35 11.23 -4.66
C THR A 250 -11.59 10.44 -4.25
N LEU A 251 -12.66 11.17 -3.89
CA LEU A 251 -13.97 10.58 -3.58
C LEU A 251 -14.52 9.82 -4.79
N ARG A 252 -15.00 8.59 -4.57
CA ARG A 252 -15.66 7.74 -5.57
C ARG A 252 -16.90 7.08 -4.96
N ILE A 253 -17.82 6.64 -5.82
CA ILE A 253 -19.01 5.89 -5.42
C ILE A 253 -18.99 4.56 -6.17
N SER A 254 -19.16 3.46 -5.42
CA SER A 254 -19.48 2.15 -5.94
C SER A 254 -20.86 1.74 -5.41
N TYR A 255 -21.69 1.13 -6.25
CA TYR A 255 -23.02 0.68 -5.89
C TYR A 255 -23.24 -0.74 -6.35
N GLY A 256 -24.16 -1.43 -5.69
CA GLY A 256 -24.40 -2.84 -5.91
C GLY A 256 -25.39 -3.40 -4.90
N LYS A 257 -25.22 -4.67 -4.56
CA LYS A 257 -26.11 -5.40 -3.66
C LYS A 257 -25.32 -6.27 -2.70
N VAL A 258 -25.99 -6.66 -1.60
CA VAL A 258 -25.55 -7.75 -0.74
C VAL A 258 -25.53 -9.03 -1.57
N GLU A 259 -24.39 -9.70 -1.67
CA GLU A 259 -24.21 -10.82 -2.60
C GLU A 259 -23.29 -11.90 -2.04
N ALA A 260 -23.73 -13.15 -2.11
CA ALA A 260 -22.98 -14.32 -1.69
C ALA A 260 -21.74 -14.56 -2.56
N LEU A 261 -20.80 -15.37 -2.09
CA LEU A 261 -19.60 -15.75 -2.85
C LEU A 261 -19.54 -17.27 -3.02
N SER A 262 -19.30 -17.74 -4.23
CA SER A 262 -19.01 -19.15 -4.50
C SER A 262 -17.58 -19.25 -5.06
N PRO A 263 -16.56 -19.39 -4.20
CA PRO A 263 -15.17 -19.26 -4.63
C PRO A 263 -14.67 -20.46 -5.46
N ARG A 264 -15.34 -21.60 -5.34
CA ARG A 264 -15.06 -22.85 -6.05
C ARG A 264 -16.29 -23.76 -6.02
N ASP A 265 -16.24 -24.85 -6.77
CA ASP A 265 -17.32 -25.83 -6.84
C ASP A 265 -17.75 -26.34 -5.45
N ALA A 266 -19.06 -26.50 -5.28
CA ALA A 266 -19.73 -26.93 -4.05
C ALA A 266 -19.39 -26.16 -2.75
N VAL A 267 -18.73 -25.00 -2.84
CA VAL A 267 -18.44 -24.14 -1.68
C VAL A 267 -19.20 -22.83 -1.84
N HIS A 268 -20.04 -22.52 -0.85
CA HIS A 268 -20.84 -21.30 -0.82
C HIS A 268 -20.57 -20.53 0.47
N PHE A 269 -20.37 -19.22 0.35
CA PHE A 269 -20.31 -18.28 1.46
C PHE A 269 -21.56 -17.41 1.43
N ASP A 270 -22.40 -17.59 2.44
CA ASP A 270 -23.54 -16.72 2.67
C ASP A 270 -23.08 -15.28 2.86
N PRO A 271 -23.90 -14.30 2.43
CA PRO A 271 -23.48 -12.91 2.42
C PRO A 271 -23.51 -12.26 3.81
N VAL A 272 -23.92 -12.96 4.86
CA VAL A 272 -24.04 -12.40 6.22
C VAL A 272 -23.53 -13.43 7.22
N THR A 273 -22.67 -12.99 8.14
CA THR A 273 -22.23 -13.78 9.29
C THR A 273 -22.96 -13.36 10.56
N THR A 274 -22.99 -14.25 11.55
CA THR A 274 -23.66 -14.03 12.85
C THR A 274 -22.69 -14.22 14.00
N VAL A 275 -23.11 -13.81 15.20
CA VAL A 275 -22.33 -13.98 16.42
C VAL A 275 -22.05 -15.44 16.79
N ALA A 276 -22.85 -16.40 16.29
CA ALA A 276 -22.57 -17.83 16.47
C ALA A 276 -21.20 -18.21 15.90
N GLY A 277 -20.84 -17.66 14.73
CA GLY A 277 -19.54 -17.89 14.12
C GLY A 277 -18.36 -17.30 14.89
N ILE A 278 -18.59 -16.35 15.80
CA ILE A 278 -17.55 -15.87 16.74
C ILE A 278 -17.28 -16.93 17.80
N VAL A 279 -18.33 -17.54 18.35
CA VAL A 279 -18.24 -18.59 19.37
C VAL A 279 -17.57 -19.84 18.79
N GLU A 280 -17.99 -20.27 17.59
CA GLU A 280 -17.41 -21.42 16.88
C GLU A 280 -15.91 -21.26 16.62
N LYS A 281 -15.45 -20.04 16.38
CA LYS A 281 -14.04 -19.75 16.06
C LYS A 281 -13.17 -19.50 17.28
N ASN A 282 -13.76 -19.28 18.46
CA ASN A 282 -13.00 -18.90 19.65
C ASN A 282 -12.13 -20.06 20.17
N THR A 283 -10.82 -19.92 20.08
CA THR A 283 -9.83 -20.88 20.59
C THR A 283 -9.21 -20.45 21.93
N ASN A 284 -9.64 -19.32 22.51
CA ASN A 284 -9.04 -18.69 23.70
C ASN A 284 -7.55 -18.36 23.53
N ALA A 285 -7.09 -18.18 22.30
CA ALA A 285 -5.71 -17.86 21.99
C ALA A 285 -5.67 -16.92 20.78
N TYR A 286 -4.75 -15.96 20.81
CA TYR A 286 -4.56 -15.01 19.72
C TYR A 286 -4.37 -15.72 18.37
N PRO A 287 -5.06 -15.32 17.28
CA PRO A 287 -5.96 -14.16 17.16
C PRO A 287 -7.46 -14.46 17.39
N PHE A 288 -7.81 -15.64 17.89
CA PHE A 288 -9.18 -16.10 18.13
C PHE A 288 -9.49 -16.21 19.63
N ASP A 289 -9.17 -15.14 20.36
CA ASP A 289 -9.41 -14.95 21.79
C ASP A 289 -10.55 -13.93 22.02
N ALA A 290 -11.78 -14.34 21.69
CA ALA A 290 -12.95 -13.49 21.84
C ALA A 290 -13.11 -13.02 23.31
N PRO A 291 -13.33 -11.71 23.56
CA PRO A 291 -13.41 -11.19 24.92
C PRO A 291 -14.55 -11.82 25.72
N LYS A 292 -14.33 -12.04 27.03
CA LYS A 292 -15.35 -12.64 27.92
C LYS A 292 -16.68 -11.88 27.93
N PRO A 293 -16.73 -10.53 27.95
CA PRO A 293 -18.00 -9.80 27.87
C PRO A 293 -18.77 -10.06 26.59
N LEU A 294 -18.07 -10.22 25.46
CA LEU A 294 -18.67 -10.55 24.17
C LEU A 294 -19.30 -11.94 24.22
N LEU A 295 -18.56 -12.95 24.66
CA LEU A 295 -19.07 -14.31 24.78
C LEU A 295 -20.27 -14.41 25.73
N ALA A 296 -20.22 -13.69 26.86
CA ALA A 296 -21.32 -13.64 27.82
C ALA A 296 -22.59 -13.00 27.20
N ALA A 297 -22.44 -11.90 26.46
CA ALA A 297 -23.55 -11.25 25.78
C ALA A 297 -24.15 -12.13 24.68
N ILE A 298 -23.31 -12.86 23.92
CA ILE A 298 -23.78 -13.84 22.92
C ILE A 298 -24.56 -14.96 23.60
N ALA A 299 -24.03 -15.53 24.69
CA ALA A 299 -24.67 -16.61 25.43
C ALA A 299 -26.02 -16.20 26.05
N LYS A 300 -26.16 -14.92 26.45
CA LYS A 300 -27.43 -14.36 26.94
C LYS A 300 -28.48 -14.26 25.83
N GLY A 301 -28.08 -14.13 24.56
CA GLY A 301 -28.98 -13.98 23.42
C GLY A 301 -29.77 -12.67 23.40
N ASP A 302 -29.35 -11.69 24.22
CA ASP A 302 -30.01 -10.38 24.35
C ASP A 302 -29.49 -9.44 23.26
N PHE A 303 -30.07 -9.58 22.06
CA PHE A 303 -29.73 -8.80 20.86
C PHE A 303 -30.64 -7.58 20.64
N GLY A 304 -31.63 -7.39 21.53
CA GLY A 304 -32.60 -6.29 21.51
C GLY A 304 -33.16 -5.95 20.12
N SER A 305 -33.21 -4.66 19.77
CA SER A 305 -33.73 -4.18 18.48
C SER A 305 -32.71 -4.27 17.34
N THR A 306 -31.47 -4.64 17.63
CA THR A 306 -30.41 -4.88 16.64
C THR A 306 -30.43 -6.30 16.06
N ALA A 307 -31.21 -7.21 16.61
CA ALA A 307 -31.40 -8.55 16.06
C ALA A 307 -31.90 -8.49 14.60
N ASP A 308 -31.35 -9.34 13.75
CA ASP A 308 -31.88 -9.50 12.40
C ASP A 308 -33.30 -10.09 12.46
N PRO A 309 -34.29 -9.48 11.80
CA PRO A 309 -35.68 -9.89 11.93
C PRO A 309 -35.96 -11.25 11.31
N VAL A 310 -35.12 -11.75 10.39
CA VAL A 310 -35.28 -13.06 9.74
C VAL A 310 -34.44 -14.10 10.48
N LEU A 311 -33.16 -13.82 10.73
CA LEU A 311 -32.24 -14.77 11.37
C LEU A 311 -32.46 -14.88 12.88
N LYS A 312 -33.19 -13.95 13.49
CA LYS A 312 -33.46 -13.87 14.94
C LYS A 312 -32.19 -13.92 15.78
N THR A 313 -31.10 -13.37 15.26
CA THR A 313 -29.78 -13.33 15.89
C THR A 313 -29.05 -12.04 15.52
N GLN A 314 -27.92 -11.78 16.17
CA GLN A 314 -27.09 -10.64 15.83
C GLN A 314 -26.18 -10.95 14.64
N THR A 315 -26.33 -10.16 13.57
CA THR A 315 -25.41 -10.16 12.43
C THR A 315 -24.09 -9.50 12.83
N VAL A 316 -23.01 -9.87 12.14
CA VAL A 316 -21.66 -9.35 12.42
C VAL A 316 -21.12 -8.63 11.19
N ASN A 317 -20.79 -9.39 10.14
CA ASN A 317 -20.28 -8.85 8.88
C ASN A 317 -21.17 -9.25 7.72
N PHE A 318 -21.06 -8.51 6.61
CA PHE A 318 -21.75 -8.87 5.38
C PHE A 318 -20.92 -8.59 4.12
N LEU A 319 -21.24 -9.31 3.05
CA LEU A 319 -20.61 -9.23 1.73
C LEU A 319 -21.48 -8.46 0.76
N THR A 320 -20.82 -7.70 -0.11
CA THR A 320 -21.46 -7.04 -1.26
C THR A 320 -20.59 -7.16 -2.49
N ASN A 321 -21.15 -6.96 -3.67
CA ASN A 321 -20.39 -6.90 -4.92
C ASN A 321 -19.83 -5.51 -5.27
N LEU A 322 -19.65 -4.66 -4.25
CA LEU A 322 -19.05 -3.34 -4.42
C LEU A 322 -17.58 -3.44 -4.83
N ASP A 323 -17.14 -2.49 -5.63
CA ASP A 323 -15.75 -2.32 -6.06
C ASP A 323 -15.01 -1.42 -5.07
N THR A 324 -14.25 -2.05 -4.17
CA THR A 324 -13.43 -1.35 -3.16
C THR A 324 -11.97 -1.79 -3.23
N THR A 325 -11.07 -0.87 -2.87
CA THR A 325 -9.62 -1.12 -2.80
C THR A 325 -8.98 -0.40 -1.61
N GLY A 326 -7.65 -0.46 -1.49
CA GLY A 326 -6.89 0.24 -0.46
C GLY A 326 -7.22 1.74 -0.44
N GLY A 327 -7.59 2.24 0.75
CA GLY A 327 -8.10 3.60 0.94
C GLY A 327 -9.62 3.66 1.20
N ASN A 328 -10.36 2.57 0.98
CA ASN A 328 -11.79 2.51 1.31
C ASN A 328 -12.09 1.94 2.71
N SER A 329 -11.09 1.53 3.49
CA SER A 329 -11.31 1.12 4.88
C SER A 329 -11.92 2.28 5.68
N GLY A 330 -13.02 2.03 6.38
CA GLY A 330 -13.83 3.03 7.08
C GLY A 330 -14.93 3.69 6.24
N SER A 331 -15.08 3.34 4.94
CA SER A 331 -16.11 3.97 4.10
C SER A 331 -17.52 3.60 4.56
N PRO A 332 -18.47 4.55 4.62
CA PRO A 332 -19.85 4.27 4.94
C PRO A 332 -20.53 3.47 3.83
N VAL A 333 -21.26 2.42 4.21
CA VAL A 333 -22.14 1.65 3.32
C VAL A 333 -23.55 2.11 3.55
N LEU A 334 -24.19 2.61 2.49
CA LEU A 334 -25.52 3.20 2.56
C LEU A 334 -26.55 2.28 1.89
N ASN A 335 -27.76 2.23 2.45
CA ASN A 335 -28.89 1.57 1.78
C ASN A 335 -29.52 2.48 0.69
N ALA A 336 -30.59 1.99 0.05
CA ALA A 336 -31.30 2.72 -1.00
C ALA A 336 -31.92 4.06 -0.56
N ARG A 337 -32.02 4.33 0.75
CA ARG A 337 -32.49 5.61 1.32
C ARG A 337 -31.35 6.53 1.77
N GLY A 338 -30.09 6.11 1.59
CA GLY A 338 -28.93 6.86 2.06
C GLY A 338 -28.63 6.67 3.55
N GLU A 339 -29.25 5.70 4.23
CA GLU A 339 -29.00 5.43 5.64
C GLU A 339 -27.81 4.49 5.82
N LEU A 340 -27.00 4.72 6.85
CA LEU A 340 -25.82 3.91 7.16
C LEU A 340 -26.21 2.49 7.62
N ILE A 341 -25.74 1.47 6.89
CA ILE A 341 -25.96 0.06 7.23
C ILE A 341 -24.68 -0.70 7.57
N GLY A 342 -23.52 -0.16 7.20
CA GLY A 342 -22.25 -0.79 7.49
C GLY A 342 -21.04 0.11 7.30
N LEU A 343 -19.87 -0.40 7.67
CA LEU A 343 -18.59 0.21 7.36
C LEU A 343 -17.73 -0.80 6.61
N ASN A 344 -17.21 -0.40 5.45
CA ASN A 344 -16.26 -1.22 4.69
C ASN A 344 -14.94 -1.32 5.44
N PHE A 345 -14.42 -2.53 5.64
CA PHE A 345 -13.12 -2.71 6.30
C PHE A 345 -12.15 -3.59 5.53
N ASP A 346 -12.63 -4.50 4.68
CA ASP A 346 -11.76 -5.42 3.94
C ASP A 346 -12.39 -5.90 2.61
N SER A 347 -11.71 -6.79 1.90
CA SER A 347 -12.20 -7.55 0.76
C SER A 347 -11.85 -9.03 0.89
N ASN A 348 -12.58 -9.88 0.19
CA ASN A 348 -12.29 -11.32 0.19
C ASN A 348 -10.96 -11.65 -0.53
N TRP A 349 -10.37 -12.80 -0.17
CA TRP A 349 -9.08 -13.26 -0.71
C TRP A 349 -9.08 -13.39 -2.23
N GLU A 350 -10.17 -13.90 -2.79
CA GLU A 350 -10.27 -14.17 -4.23
C GLU A 350 -10.22 -12.89 -5.08
N SER A 351 -10.40 -11.71 -4.45
CA SER A 351 -10.51 -10.43 -5.12
C SER A 351 -9.39 -9.43 -4.81
N VAL A 352 -8.32 -9.88 -4.16
CA VAL A 352 -7.13 -9.04 -3.90
C VAL A 352 -6.55 -8.52 -5.23
N SER A 353 -6.71 -9.26 -6.33
CA SER A 353 -6.33 -8.86 -7.69
C SER A 353 -7.21 -7.76 -8.32
N ALA A 354 -8.28 -7.30 -7.66
CA ALA A 354 -9.20 -6.31 -8.23
C ALA A 354 -8.55 -4.96 -8.58
N SER A 355 -7.40 -4.64 -7.96
CA SER A 355 -6.60 -3.47 -8.35
C SER A 355 -6.02 -3.57 -9.77
N TRP A 356 -5.99 -4.77 -10.34
CA TRP A 356 -5.50 -5.07 -11.69
C TRP A 356 -6.61 -5.55 -12.63
N TRP A 357 -7.55 -6.34 -12.11
CA TRP A 357 -8.64 -6.94 -12.87
C TRP A 357 -9.85 -7.21 -11.96
N PHE A 358 -10.95 -6.50 -12.23
CA PHE A 358 -12.23 -6.73 -11.56
C PHE A 358 -12.93 -7.96 -12.16
N ASP A 359 -13.05 -9.02 -11.37
CA ASP A 359 -13.84 -10.21 -11.73
C ASP A 359 -15.14 -10.27 -10.90
N PRO A 360 -16.32 -10.04 -11.52
CA PRO A 360 -17.60 -10.01 -10.79
C PRO A 360 -17.97 -11.35 -10.15
N ARG A 361 -17.39 -12.46 -10.64
CA ARG A 361 -17.62 -13.80 -10.07
C ARG A 361 -17.07 -13.90 -8.65
N TYR A 362 -15.97 -13.19 -8.37
CA TYR A 362 -15.21 -13.34 -7.13
C TYR A 362 -15.18 -12.08 -6.27
N LYS A 363 -15.36 -10.89 -6.84
CA LYS A 363 -15.20 -9.62 -6.08
C LYS A 363 -16.29 -9.44 -5.04
N ARG A 364 -15.91 -9.46 -3.76
CA ARG A 364 -16.73 -9.03 -2.64
C ARG A 364 -16.00 -8.05 -1.72
N ALA A 365 -16.66 -6.94 -1.42
CA ALA A 365 -16.29 -6.06 -0.31
C ALA A 365 -16.88 -6.61 0.99
N VAL A 366 -16.12 -6.51 2.08
CA VAL A 366 -16.48 -7.02 3.41
C VAL A 366 -16.72 -5.85 4.34
N HIS A 367 -17.89 -5.85 4.96
CA HIS A 367 -18.38 -4.76 5.80
C HIS A 367 -18.74 -5.27 7.18
N VAL A 368 -18.56 -4.44 8.20
CA VAL A 368 -19.17 -4.67 9.51
C VAL A 368 -20.57 -4.07 9.52
N ASP A 369 -21.54 -4.81 10.04
CA ASP A 369 -22.94 -4.40 10.14
C ASP A 369 -23.14 -3.38 11.25
N MET A 370 -23.86 -2.28 10.98
CA MET A 370 -24.13 -1.27 12.01
C MET A 370 -25.02 -1.78 13.14
N ARG A 371 -25.80 -2.83 12.92
CA ARG A 371 -26.51 -3.53 14.00
C ARG A 371 -25.52 -4.13 14.99
N TYR A 372 -24.43 -4.73 14.50
CA TYR A 372 -23.39 -5.30 15.36
C TYR A 372 -22.69 -4.22 16.19
N LEU A 373 -22.32 -3.11 15.55
CA LEU A 373 -21.66 -2.00 16.23
C LEU A 373 -22.56 -1.41 17.33
N ARG A 374 -23.84 -1.17 17.02
CA ARG A 374 -24.82 -0.71 18.00
C ARG A 374 -24.99 -1.69 19.15
N TRP A 375 -25.09 -2.98 18.86
CA TRP A 375 -25.20 -4.02 19.88
C TRP A 375 -23.97 -4.08 20.79
N LEU A 376 -22.76 -3.96 20.23
CA LEU A 376 -21.52 -3.86 21.01
C LEU A 376 -21.57 -2.67 21.98
N LEU A 377 -21.94 -1.48 21.50
CA LEU A 377 -22.02 -0.26 22.30
C LEU A 377 -23.16 -0.26 23.33
N ALA A 378 -24.17 -1.12 23.17
CA ALA A 378 -25.27 -1.25 24.12
C ALA A 378 -25.00 -2.33 25.17
N LYS A 379 -24.51 -3.52 24.75
CA LYS A 379 -24.54 -4.74 25.58
C LYS A 379 -23.16 -5.30 25.94
N VAL A 380 -22.10 -4.96 25.20
CA VAL A 380 -20.77 -5.59 25.37
C VAL A 380 -19.75 -4.62 25.96
N TYR A 381 -19.63 -3.45 25.35
CA TYR A 381 -18.76 -2.34 25.75
C TYR A 381 -19.60 -1.06 25.81
N PRO A 382 -20.37 -0.86 26.89
CA PRO A 382 -21.37 0.20 26.95
C PRO A 382 -20.81 1.59 26.68
N ALA A 383 -21.41 2.31 25.72
CA ALA A 383 -21.13 3.70 25.38
C ALA A 383 -22.47 4.45 25.08
N PRO A 384 -23.36 4.58 26.07
CA PRO A 384 -24.72 5.11 25.89
C PRO A 384 -24.74 6.56 25.40
N GLU A 385 -23.73 7.36 25.75
CA GLU A 385 -23.55 8.73 25.26
C GLU A 385 -23.40 8.78 23.73
N LEU A 386 -22.66 7.84 23.13
CA LEU A 386 -22.49 7.77 21.68
C LEU A 386 -23.78 7.32 20.99
N LEU A 387 -24.50 6.34 21.57
CA LEU A 387 -25.79 5.91 21.05
C LEU A 387 -26.81 7.05 21.05
N LYS A 388 -26.84 7.84 22.15
CA LYS A 388 -27.67 9.03 22.27
C LYS A 388 -27.31 10.10 21.24
N GLU A 389 -26.01 10.38 21.04
CA GLU A 389 -25.53 11.34 20.05
C GLU A 389 -25.94 10.94 18.62
N MET A 390 -25.85 9.64 18.30
CA MET A 390 -26.29 9.10 17.01
C MET A 390 -27.82 9.01 16.85
N GLY A 391 -28.60 9.34 17.89
CA GLY A 391 -30.06 9.28 17.85
C GLY A 391 -30.61 7.85 17.75
N VAL A 392 -29.86 6.85 18.21
CA VAL A 392 -30.28 5.44 18.21
C VAL A 392 -30.56 4.96 19.64
N PRO A 393 -31.52 4.04 19.85
CA PRO A 393 -31.86 3.56 21.20
C PRO A 393 -30.65 2.95 21.92
N ALA A 394 -30.43 3.35 23.18
CA ALA A 394 -29.61 2.65 24.15
C ALA A 394 -30.47 1.55 24.76
N GLU A 395 -30.47 0.39 24.12
CA GLU A 395 -31.33 -0.76 24.46
C GLU A 395 -31.04 -1.39 25.81
#